data_AF-A0A7G8EZ33-F1
#
_entry.id   AF-A0A7G8EZ33-F1
#
_cell.length_a   1.000
_cell.length_b   1.000
_cell.length_c   1.000
_cell.angle_alpha   90.00
_cell.angle_beta   90.00
_cell.angle_gamma   90.00
#
_symmetry.space_group_name_H-M   'P 1'
#
loop_
_entity.id
_entity.type
_entity.pdbx_description
1 polymer ?
#
loop_
_entity_poly.entity_id
_entity_poly.type
_entity_poly.pdbx_seq_one_letter_code
_entity_poly.pdbx_strand_id
1 'polypeptide(L)' 'MITGSFNWSPSAAHTNDETLLVIHSPQLAKHFTREMDRLWRGAELGVNSRIRKKLERQRAKCGSGEQRPAITSDS' A
#
# COMPACT_ATOMS: atom_id res chain seq x y z
N MET A 1 -3.55 1.84 19.72
CA MET A 1 -3.31 2.04 18.28
C MET A 1 -2.08 1.25 17.87
N ILE A 2 -1.95 0.94 16.58
CA ILE A 2 -0.82 0.18 16.03
C ILE A 2 -0.13 1.07 14.99
N THR A 3 1.19 1.14 15.01
CA THR A 3 2.00 1.91 14.05
C THR A 3 3.39 1.29 13.92
N GLY A 4 4.17 1.71 12.92
CA GLY A 4 5.51 1.19 12.68
C GLY A 4 5.94 1.38 11.23
N SER A 5 7.02 0.72 10.85
CA SER A 5 7.52 0.68 9.47
C SER A 5 6.87 -0.45 8.65
N PHE A 6 6.31 -1.45 9.33
CA PHE A 6 5.81 -2.68 8.72
C PHE A 6 4.65 -2.41 7.73
N ASN A 7 4.80 -2.90 6.49
CA ASN A 7 3.74 -2.98 5.49
C ASN A 7 3.17 -4.40 5.38
N TRP A 8 1.86 -4.60 5.17
CA TRP A 8 1.26 -5.94 5.04
C TRP A 8 1.68 -6.64 3.73
N SER A 9 2.86 -7.26 3.74
CA SER A 9 3.48 -7.94 2.60
C SER A 9 4.36 -9.12 3.03
N PRO A 10 4.58 -10.12 2.17
CA PRO A 10 5.47 -11.24 2.49
C PRO A 10 6.90 -10.81 2.81
N SER A 11 7.43 -9.83 2.08
CA SER A 11 8.79 -9.31 2.32
C SER A 11 8.91 -8.65 3.69
N ALA A 12 7.94 -7.83 4.11
CA ALA A 12 7.94 -7.27 5.46
C ALA A 12 7.78 -8.32 6.56
N ALA A 13 7.02 -9.39 6.29
CA ALA A 13 6.77 -10.45 7.26
C ALA A 13 7.95 -11.43 7.44
N HIS A 14 8.80 -11.59 6.42
CA HIS A 14 9.77 -12.69 6.38
C HIS A 14 11.18 -12.30 5.95
N THR A 15 11.41 -11.09 5.43
CA THR A 15 12.68 -10.72 4.80
C THR A 15 13.24 -9.41 5.32
N ASN A 16 12.41 -8.36 5.41
CA ASN A 16 12.85 -7.05 5.84
C ASN A 16 12.87 -6.96 7.36
N ASP A 17 13.82 -6.19 7.89
CA ASP A 17 13.84 -5.81 9.29
C ASP A 17 12.83 -4.69 9.54
N GLU A 18 11.64 -5.07 10.01
CA GLU A 18 10.51 -4.19 10.25
C GLU A 18 10.16 -4.10 11.73
N THR A 19 9.56 -2.97 12.16
CA THR A 19 9.08 -2.78 13.54
C THR A 19 7.58 -2.53 13.59
N LEU A 20 6.89 -3.17 14.54
CA LEU A 20 5.49 -2.94 14.88
C LEU A 20 5.35 -2.51 16.34
N LEU A 21 4.67 -1.39 16.59
CA LEU A 21 4.44 -0.85 17.92
C LEU A 21 2.95 -0.90 18.26
N VAL A 22 2.63 -1.46 19.42
CA VAL A 22 1.28 -1.42 20.00
C VAL A 22 1.29 -0.45 21.17
N ILE A 23 0.57 0.67 21.02
CA ILE A 23 0.54 1.74 22.02
C ILE A 23 -0.86 1.84 22.62
N HIS A 24 -0.96 1.65 23.94
CA HIS A 24 -2.18 1.77 24.72
C HIS A 24 -2.28 3.18 25.33
N SER A 25 -2.69 4.15 24.52
CA SER A 25 -2.95 5.53 24.96
C SER A 25 -4.19 6.09 24.28
N PRO A 26 -5.28 6.40 25.03
CA PRO A 26 -6.48 7.00 24.46
C PRO A 26 -6.23 8.35 23.78
N GLN A 27 -5.35 9.16 24.37
CA GLN A 27 -5.00 10.48 23.83
C GLN A 27 -4.27 10.37 22.48
N LEU A 28 -3.27 9.48 22.40
CA LEU A 28 -2.52 9.30 21.16
C LEU A 28 -3.41 8.70 20.06
N ALA A 29 -4.24 7.71 20.40
CA ALA A 29 -5.22 7.14 19.47
C ALA A 29 -6.14 8.24 18.88
N LYS A 30 -6.68 9.12 19.73
CA LYS A 30 -7.52 10.25 19.28
C LYS A 30 -6.79 11.18 18.32
N HIS A 31 -5.52 11.47 18.57
CA HIS A 31 -4.71 12.34 17.70
C HIS A 31 -4.42 11.69 16.35
N PHE A 32 -4.09 10.39 16.36
CA PHE A 32 -3.84 9.63 15.14
C PHE A 32 -5.10 9.53 14.28
N THR A 33 -6.23 9.16 14.88
CA THR A 33 -7.53 9.09 14.18
C THR A 33 -7.90 10.42 13.54
N ARG A 34 -7.76 11.54 14.27
CA ARG A 34 -8.05 12.87 13.72
C ARG A 34 -7.24 13.18 12.46
N GLU A 35 -5.97 12.80 12.43
CA GLU A 35 -5.11 13.02 11.26
C GLU A 35 -5.48 12.10 10.10
N MET A 36 -5.76 10.83 10.38
CA MET A 36 -6.26 9.89 9.36
C MET A 36 -7.58 10.39 8.75
N ASP A 37 -8.51 10.89 9.56
CA ASP A 37 -9.77 11.47 9.08
C ASP A 37 -9.53 12.72 8.23
N ARG A 38 -8.54 13.55 8.58
CA ARG A 38 -8.16 14.73 7.79
C ARG A 38 -7.63 14.32 6.42
N LEU A 39 -6.77 13.32 6.35
CA LEU A 39 -6.24 12.78 5.11
C LEU A 39 -7.35 12.15 4.26
N TRP A 40 -8.26 11.40 4.89
CA TRP A 40 -9.36 10.72 4.21
C TRP A 40 -10.35 11.69 3.56
N ARG A 41 -10.67 12.81 4.23
CA ARG A 41 -11.55 13.84 3.66
C ARG A 41 -11.04 14.43 2.34
N GLY A 42 -9.73 14.46 2.12
CA GLY A 42 -9.11 14.97 0.90
C GLY A 42 -8.67 13.90 -0.09
N ALA A 43 -8.98 12.63 0.18
CA ALA A 43 -8.51 11.53 -0.64
C ALA A 43 -9.30 11.41 -1.94
N GLU A 44 -8.59 11.41 -3.07
CA GLU A 44 -9.16 10.96 -4.34
C GLU A 44 -9.16 9.44 -4.36
N LEU A 45 -10.34 8.83 -4.28
CA LEU A 45 -10.48 7.38 -4.33
C LEU A 45 -10.54 6.89 -5.77
N GLY A 46 -9.92 5.73 -6.02
CA GLY A 46 -9.89 5.10 -7.34
C GLY A 46 -8.87 5.71 -8.30
N VAL A 47 -9.01 5.37 -9.58
CA VAL A 47 -8.05 5.77 -10.62
C VAL A 47 -8.34 7.20 -11.08
N ASN A 48 -7.57 8.16 -10.56
CA ASN A 48 -7.67 9.54 -11.00
C ASN A 48 -7.05 9.77 -12.40
N SER A 49 -7.23 10.98 -12.91
CA SER A 49 -6.77 11.37 -14.27
C SER A 49 -5.26 11.24 -14.46
N ARG A 50 -4.46 11.48 -13.41
CA ARG A 50 -3.00 11.30 -13.46
C ARG A 50 -2.64 9.82 -13.60
N ILE A 51 -3.23 8.95 -12.79
CA ILE A 51 -2.97 7.51 -12.85
C ILE A 51 -3.43 6.95 -14.20
N ARG A 52 -4.59 7.37 -14.72
CA ARG A 52 -5.07 6.96 -16.05
C ARG A 52 -4.11 7.34 -17.17
N LYS A 53 -3.65 8.59 -17.19
CA LYS A 53 -2.64 9.06 -18.16
C LYS A 53 -1.32 8.29 -18.04
N LYS A 54 -0.89 7.96 -16.82
CA LYS A 54 0.31 7.16 -16.60
C LYS A 54 0.12 5.74 -17.15
N LEU A 55 -1.04 5.13 -16.93
CA LEU A 55 -1.39 3.81 -17.45
C LEU A 55 -1.38 3.80 -18.99
N GLU A 56 -2.01 4.78 -19.63
CA GLU A 56 -2.02 4.91 -21.10
C GLU A 56 -0.60 5.03 -21.68
N ARG A 57 0.24 5.87 -21.08
CA ARG A 57 1.66 5.99 -21.49
C ARG A 57 2.42 4.68 -21.34
N GLN A 58 2.22 3.96 -20.24
CA GLN A 58 2.88 2.67 -20.03
C GLN A 58 2.39 1.61 -21.01
N ARG A 59 1.09 1.59 -21.34
CA ARG A 59 0.54 0.70 -22.36
C ARG A 59 1.09 0.97 -23.74
N ALA A 60 1.22 2.24 -24.12
CA ALA A 60 1.85 2.62 -25.38
C ALA A 60 3.32 2.23 -25.45
N LYS A 61 4.05 2.31 -24.32
CA LYS A 61 5.49 2.00 -24.26
C LYS A 61 5.79 0.50 -24.19
N CYS A 62 4.99 -0.26 -23.43
CA CYS A 62 5.31 -1.65 -23.06
C CYS A 62 4.22 -2.66 -23.42
N GLY A 63 3.14 -2.25 -24.12
CA GLY A 63 1.98 -3.10 -24.37
C GLY A 63 1.10 -3.28 -23.12
N SER A 64 0.15 -4.21 -23.15
CA SER A 64 -0.79 -4.46 -22.03
C SER A 64 -0.15 -5.10 -20.80
N GLY A 65 1.10 -5.57 -20.89
CA GLY A 65 1.73 -6.47 -19.93
C GLY A 65 1.11 -7.88 -20.01
N GLU A 66 1.94 -8.92 -19.95
CA GLU A 66 1.48 -10.30 -19.82
C GLU A 66 1.48 -10.72 -18.35
N GLN A 67 0.52 -11.56 -17.94
CA GLN A 67 0.60 -12.20 -16.63
C GLN A 67 1.80 -13.15 -16.63
N ARG A 68 2.68 -13.01 -15.64
CA ARG A 68 3.78 -13.94 -15.45
C ARG A 68 3.17 -15.34 -15.26
N PRO A 69 3.55 -16.34 -16.07
CA PRO A 69 3.02 -17.69 -15.90
C PRO A 69 3.31 -18.14 -14.47
N ALA A 70 2.32 -18.76 -13.83
CA ALA A 70 2.51 -19.37 -12.52
C ALA A 70 3.62 -20.41 -12.64
N ILE A 71 4.61 -20.36 -11.74
CA ILE A 71 5.63 -21.40 -11.65
C ILE A 71 4.89 -22.67 -11.24
N THR A 72 4.63 -23.57 -12.18
CA THR A 72 4.27 -24.94 -11.86
C THR A 72 5.55 -25.60 -11.34
N SER A 73 5.60 -25.89 -10.04
CA SER A 73 6.61 -26.76 -9.46
C SER A 73 6.45 -28.15 -10.07
N ASP A 74 7.22 -28.45 -11.11
CA ASP A 74 7.43 -29.85 -11.48
C ASP A 74 8.28 -30.52 -10.39
N SER A 75 7.87 -31.73 -10.08
CA SER A 75 8.27 -32.55 -8.93
C SER A 75 9.71 -33.06 -9.02
#